data_AF-M3FX75-F1
#
_entry.id   AF-M3FX75-F1
#
_cell.length_a   1.000
_cell.length_b   1.000
_cell.length_c   1.000
_cell.angle_alpha   90.00
_cell.angle_beta   90.00
_cell.angle_gamma   90.00
#
_symmetry.space_group_name_H-M   'P 1'
#
loop_
_entity.id
_entity.type
_entity.pdbx_description
1 polymer ?
#
loop_
_entity_poly.entity_id
_entity_poly.type
_entity_poly.pdbx_seq_one_letter_code
_entity_poly.pdbx_strand_id
1 'polypeptide(L)'
;MDSSTKKEQKQIVPKKPTLREIEIGLLKKIKEGDDEAYIQLVSPFRERLYRKAISMVKDGDDAEDIVQDALISGYRSIRNFRADSGVYTWLYRIVVNKSKDMLAKRKRAKENSMDDKEYQVTDDRLGFEKKLNLVMSPTI
;
A
#
# COMPACT_ATOMS: atom_id res chain seq x y z
N MET A 1 -22.60 -49.34 -50.46
CA MET A 1 -22.31 -48.16 -51.30
C MET A 1 -23.28 -47.07 -50.87
N ASP A 2 -22.96 -45.95 -50.25
CA ASP A 2 -21.77 -45.41 -49.60
C ASP A 2 -22.36 -44.55 -48.47
N SER A 3 -22.02 -44.84 -47.21
CA SER A 3 -22.44 -44.01 -46.08
C SER A 3 -21.53 -42.80 -46.05
N SER A 4 -21.90 -41.77 -46.82
CA SER A 4 -21.25 -40.48 -46.81
C SER A 4 -21.18 -39.91 -45.39
N THR A 5 -19.97 -40.00 -44.86
CA THR A 5 -19.45 -39.42 -43.64
C THR A 5 -19.80 -37.93 -43.53
N LYS A 6 -20.87 -37.59 -42.79
CA LYS A 6 -21.08 -36.22 -42.33
C LYS A 6 -20.03 -35.90 -41.27
N LYS A 7 -18.91 -35.32 -41.70
CA LYS A 7 -17.93 -34.68 -40.81
C LYS A 7 -18.65 -33.54 -40.08
N GLU A 8 -18.88 -33.72 -38.79
CA GLU A 8 -19.30 -32.67 -37.87
C GLU A 8 -18.33 -31.50 -37.94
N GLN A 9 -18.79 -30.39 -38.51
CA GLN A 9 -18.15 -29.11 -38.37
C GLN A 9 -18.38 -28.65 -36.92
N LYS A 10 -17.45 -29.00 -36.02
CA LYS A 10 -17.41 -28.42 -34.68
C LYS A 10 -17.12 -26.93 -34.82
N GLN A 11 -18.15 -26.14 -34.61
CA GLN A 11 -18.10 -24.69 -34.56
C GLN A 11 -17.12 -24.30 -33.44
N ILE A 12 -15.97 -23.73 -33.82
CA ILE A 12 -14.95 -23.25 -32.88
C ILE A 12 -15.48 -21.92 -32.32
N VAL A 13 -16.28 -22.00 -31.26
CA VAL A 13 -16.61 -20.81 -30.45
C VAL A 13 -15.30 -20.25 -29.88
N PRO A 14 -14.99 -18.94 -30.08
CA PRO A 14 -13.75 -18.38 -29.57
C PRO A 14 -13.75 -18.49 -28.04
N LYS A 15 -12.80 -19.24 -27.50
CA LYS A 15 -12.58 -19.36 -26.05
C LYS A 15 -12.27 -17.97 -25.51
N LYS A 16 -13.05 -17.49 -24.53
CA LYS A 16 -12.75 -16.24 -23.82
C LYS A 16 -11.33 -16.34 -23.21
N PRO A 17 -10.51 -15.29 -23.34
CA PRO A 17 -9.15 -15.32 -22.80
C PRO A 17 -9.19 -15.42 -21.28
N THR A 18 -8.24 -16.17 -20.73
CA THR A 18 -7.97 -16.24 -19.30
C THR A 18 -7.35 -14.94 -18.79
N LEU A 19 -7.46 -14.67 -17.48
CA LEU A 19 -6.85 -13.49 -16.86
C LEU A 19 -5.34 -13.40 -17.11
N ARG A 20 -4.65 -14.55 -17.16
CA ARG A 20 -3.21 -14.60 -17.43
C ARG A 20 -2.86 -14.26 -18.87
N GLU A 21 -3.68 -14.70 -19.83
CA GLU A 21 -3.50 -14.34 -21.25
C GLU A 21 -3.72 -12.83 -21.47
N ILE A 22 -4.71 -12.24 -20.77
CA ILE A 22 -4.94 -10.79 -20.77
C ILE A 22 -3.74 -10.05 -20.17
N GLU A 23 -3.25 -10.47 -18.99
CA GLU A 23 -2.07 -9.88 -18.34
C GLU A 23 -0.84 -9.90 -19.26
N ILE A 24 -0.56 -11.04 -19.90
CA ILE A 24 0.56 -11.19 -20.84
C ILE A 24 0.38 -10.28 -22.08
N GLY A 25 -0.83 -10.21 -22.63
CA GLY A 25 -1.13 -9.35 -23.78
C GLY A 25 -0.88 -7.88 -23.48
N LEU A 26 -1.32 -7.40 -22.31
CA LEU A 26 -1.07 -6.03 -21.86
C LEU A 26 0.42 -5.78 -21.60
N LEU A 27 1.13 -6.72 -20.96
CA LEU A 27 2.57 -6.63 -20.76
C LEU A 27 3.36 -6.49 -22.07
N LYS A 28 2.93 -7.17 -23.14
CA LYS A 28 3.54 -7.04 -24.46
C LYS A 28 3.38 -5.61 -25.00
N LYS A 29 2.15 -5.07 -24.99
CA LYS A 29 1.86 -3.70 -25.43
C LYS A 29 2.66 -2.65 -24.65
N ILE A 30 2.78 -2.82 -23.33
CA ILE A 30 3.58 -1.93 -22.47
C ILE A 30 5.06 -1.93 -22.87
N LYS A 31 5.61 -3.09 -23.24
CA LYS A 31 6.99 -3.20 -23.74
C LYS A 31 7.18 -2.53 -25.10
N GLU A 32 6.11 -2.44 -25.90
CA GLU A 32 6.06 -1.73 -27.18
C GLU A 32 5.83 -0.22 -27.01
N GLY A 33 5.58 0.27 -25.79
CA GLY A 33 5.41 1.70 -25.48
C GLY A 33 3.96 2.17 -25.33
N ASP A 34 3.00 1.25 -25.26
CA ASP A 34 1.59 1.56 -25.00
C ASP A 34 1.39 1.87 -23.51
N ASP A 35 1.32 3.17 -23.18
CA ASP A 35 1.10 3.65 -21.82
C ASP A 35 -0.34 3.37 -21.32
N GLU A 36 -1.33 3.34 -22.22
CA GLU A 36 -2.71 3.02 -21.85
C GLU A 36 -2.84 1.56 -21.40
N ALA A 37 -2.08 0.66 -22.02
CA ALA A 37 -2.03 -0.74 -21.62
C ALA A 37 -1.55 -0.90 -20.16
N TYR A 38 -0.67 -0.01 -19.66
CA TYR A 38 -0.28 -0.02 -18.25
C TYR A 38 -1.46 0.34 -17.34
N ILE A 39 -2.22 1.38 -17.68
CA ILE A 39 -3.40 1.82 -16.92
C ILE A 39 -4.43 0.70 -16.88
N GLN A 40 -4.71 0.07 -18.03
CA GLN A 40 -5.63 -1.07 -18.12
C GLN A 40 -5.18 -2.25 -17.26
N LEU A 41 -3.87 -2.54 -17.24
CA LEU A 41 -3.29 -3.62 -16.45
C LEU A 41 -3.47 -3.40 -14.94
N VAL A 42 -3.24 -2.17 -14.45
CA VAL A 42 -3.16 -1.91 -13.00
C VAL A 42 -4.45 -1.40 -12.37
N SER A 43 -5.38 -0.83 -13.15
CA SER A 43 -6.65 -0.30 -12.66
C SER A 43 -7.43 -1.28 -11.76
N PRO A 44 -7.55 -2.58 -12.11
CA PRO A 44 -8.24 -3.55 -11.26
C PRO A 44 -7.55 -3.83 -9.91
N PHE A 45 -6.27 -3.45 -9.78
CA PHE A 45 -5.48 -3.72 -8.58
C PHE A 45 -5.53 -2.59 -7.57
N ARG A 46 -5.80 -1.34 -8.01
CA ARG A 46 -5.70 -0.13 -7.20
C ARG A 46 -6.45 -0.24 -5.87
N GLU A 47 -7.72 -0.61 -5.90
CA GLU A 47 -8.56 -0.74 -4.71
C GLU A 47 -8.01 -1.79 -3.71
N ARG A 48 -7.51 -2.92 -4.23
CA ARG A 48 -6.95 -4.00 -3.38
C ARG A 48 -5.61 -3.59 -2.77
N LEU A 49 -4.79 -2.85 -3.52
CA LEU A 49 -3.54 -2.28 -3.04
C LEU A 49 -3.79 -1.21 -1.99
N TYR A 50 -4.78 -0.34 -2.20
CA TYR A 50 -5.22 0.67 -1.22
C TYR A 50 -5.70 0.02 0.08
N ARG A 51 -6.59 -0.98 -0.01
CA ARG A 51 -7.02 -1.77 1.16
C ARG A 51 -5.85 -2.37 1.92
N LYS A 52 -4.81 -2.80 1.22
CA LYS A 52 -3.60 -3.29 1.86
C LYS A 52 -2.84 -2.16 2.56
N ALA A 53 -2.60 -1.04 1.89
CA ALA A 53 -1.90 0.11 2.45
C ALA A 53 -2.62 0.65 3.70
N ILE A 54 -3.92 0.95 3.60
CA ILE A 54 -4.72 1.46 4.73
C ILE A 54 -4.75 0.50 5.92
N SER A 55 -4.73 -0.82 5.67
CA SER A 55 -4.65 -1.81 6.74
C SER A 55 -3.36 -1.70 7.57
N MET A 56 -2.27 -1.21 6.96
CA MET A 56 -0.94 -1.07 7.57
C MET A 56 -0.73 0.31 8.18
N VAL A 57 -1.01 1.39 7.45
CA VAL A 57 -0.67 2.76 7.88
C VAL A 57 -1.76 3.45 8.69
N LYS A 58 -3.01 2.93 8.63
CA LYS A 58 -4.18 3.45 9.36
C LYS A 58 -4.48 4.94 9.09
N ASP A 59 -4.05 5.42 7.94
CA ASP A 59 -4.22 6.80 7.49
C ASP A 59 -4.54 6.79 5.99
N GLY A 60 -5.58 7.53 5.59
CA GLY A 60 -6.13 7.50 4.23
C GLY A 60 -5.21 8.14 3.20
N ASP A 61 -4.67 9.31 3.55
CA ASP A 61 -3.82 10.10 2.66
C ASP A 61 -2.49 9.39 2.43
N ASP A 62 -1.87 8.87 3.50
CA ASP A 62 -0.68 8.02 3.39
C ASP A 62 -0.93 6.78 2.52
N ALA A 63 -2.09 6.15 2.67
CA ALA A 63 -2.41 4.94 1.91
C ALA A 63 -2.56 5.23 0.42
N GLU A 64 -3.19 6.36 0.08
CA GLU A 64 -3.30 6.83 -1.30
C GLU A 64 -1.93 7.16 -1.88
N ASP A 65 -1.12 7.93 -1.16
CA ASP A 65 0.25 8.28 -1.55
C ASP A 65 1.07 7.02 -1.82
N ILE A 66 1.05 6.04 -0.91
CA ILE A 66 1.78 4.77 -1.07
C ILE A 66 1.37 4.03 -2.34
N VAL A 67 0.07 3.97 -2.63
CA VAL A 67 -0.44 3.28 -3.83
C VAL A 67 -0.02 4.02 -5.08
N GLN A 68 -0.18 5.34 -5.12
CA GLN A 68 0.25 6.16 -6.25
C GLN A 68 1.74 5.99 -6.52
N ASP A 69 2.56 6.10 -5.47
CA ASP A 69 4.00 5.89 -5.54
C ASP A 69 4.38 4.49 -6.03
N ALA A 70 3.65 3.47 -5.60
CA ALA A 70 3.87 2.09 -6.02
C ALA A 70 3.52 1.90 -7.50
N LEU A 71 2.44 2.51 -7.99
CA LEU A 71 2.06 2.49 -9.41
C LEU A 71 3.07 3.26 -10.27
N ILE A 72 3.54 4.43 -9.83
CA ILE A 72 4.58 5.19 -10.55
C ILE A 72 5.90 4.40 -10.60
N SER A 73 6.31 3.83 -9.46
CA SER A 73 7.51 2.97 -9.40
C SER A 73 7.35 1.73 -10.28
N GLY A 74 6.13 1.18 -10.30
CA GLY A 74 5.74 0.08 -11.16
C GLY A 74 5.89 0.43 -12.64
N TYR A 75 5.31 1.54 -13.08
CA TYR A 75 5.42 2.03 -14.45
C TYR A 75 6.88 2.20 -14.90
N ARG A 76 7.74 2.77 -14.05
CA ARG A 76 9.16 2.95 -14.36
C ARG A 76 9.94 1.65 -14.56
N SER A 77 9.49 0.54 -13.97
CA SER A 77 10.23 -0.73 -13.93
C SER A 77 9.54 -1.89 -14.66
N ILE A 78 8.28 -1.73 -15.07
CA ILE A 78 7.47 -2.79 -15.70
C ILE A 78 8.09 -3.33 -16.98
N ARG A 79 8.84 -2.52 -17.74
CA ARG A 79 9.54 -2.97 -18.97
C ARG A 79 10.57 -4.07 -18.69
N ASN A 80 11.16 -4.06 -17.49
CA ASN A 80 12.13 -5.05 -17.01
C ASN A 80 11.48 -6.19 -16.20
N PHE A 81 10.15 -6.24 -16.14
CA PHE A 81 9.44 -7.28 -15.41
C PHE A 81 9.64 -8.66 -16.05
N ARG A 82 10.17 -9.61 -15.25
CA ARG A 82 10.53 -10.96 -15.70
C ARG A 82 9.38 -11.97 -15.71
N ALA A 83 8.21 -11.62 -15.17
CA ALA A 83 7.06 -12.51 -15.06
C ALA A 83 7.28 -13.79 -14.23
N ASP A 84 8.25 -13.78 -13.30
CA ASP A 84 8.47 -14.84 -12.29
C ASP A 84 7.28 -14.97 -11.30
N SER A 85 6.45 -13.93 -11.22
CA SER A 85 5.18 -13.88 -10.49
C SER A 85 4.15 -13.07 -11.28
N GLY A 86 2.88 -13.04 -10.85
CA GLY A 86 1.89 -12.12 -11.42
C GLY A 86 2.19 -10.65 -11.09
N VAL A 87 1.70 -9.72 -11.92
CA VAL A 87 1.95 -8.28 -11.76
C VAL A 87 1.39 -7.77 -10.44
N TYR A 88 0.19 -8.25 -10.06
CA TYR A 88 -0.42 -7.93 -8.77
C TYR A 88 0.50 -8.29 -7.60
N THR A 89 1.07 -9.50 -7.58
CA THR A 89 1.96 -9.95 -6.51
C THR A 89 3.20 -9.08 -6.40
N TRP A 90 3.73 -8.63 -7.52
CA TRP A 90 4.87 -7.74 -7.56
C TRP A 90 4.54 -6.33 -7.03
N LEU A 91 3.44 -5.71 -7.49
CA LEU A 91 2.97 -4.42 -6.96
C LEU A 91 2.61 -4.49 -5.47
N TYR A 92 2.03 -5.61 -5.02
CA TYR A 92 1.72 -5.86 -3.62
C TYR A 92 2.98 -5.79 -2.74
N ARG A 93 4.11 -6.36 -3.20
CA ARG A 93 5.40 -6.28 -2.49
C ARG A 93 5.90 -4.84 -2.40
N ILE A 94 5.76 -4.06 -3.47
CA ILE A 94 6.16 -2.64 -3.49
C ILE A 94 5.35 -1.86 -2.46
N VAL A 95 4.02 -2.02 -2.44
CA VAL A 95 3.13 -1.38 -1.45
C VAL A 95 3.52 -1.75 -0.03
N VAL A 96 3.70 -3.05 0.26
CA VAL A 96 4.10 -3.50 1.60
C VAL A 96 5.43 -2.88 2.04
N ASN A 97 6.42 -2.79 1.15
CA ASN A 97 7.71 -2.18 1.47
C ASN A 97 7.58 -0.69 1.75
N LYS A 98 6.88 0.06 0.88
CA LYS A 98 6.62 1.49 1.08
C LYS A 98 5.85 1.77 2.38
N SER A 99 4.84 0.96 2.71
CA SER A 99 4.13 1.08 3.99
C SER A 99 5.06 0.84 5.20
N LYS A 100 5.97 -0.15 5.13
CA LYS A 100 6.96 -0.38 6.19
C LYS A 100 7.92 0.80 6.32
N ASP A 101 8.39 1.35 5.21
CA ASP A 101 9.31 2.50 5.20
C ASP A 101 8.65 3.72 5.83
N MET A 102 7.38 3.99 5.49
CA MET A 102 6.60 5.07 6.09
C MET A 102 6.46 4.92 7.60
N LEU A 103 6.08 3.73 8.07
CA LEU A 103 5.95 3.45 9.50
C LEU A 103 7.29 3.58 10.24
N ALA A 104 8.38 3.15 9.62
CA ALA A 104 9.72 3.31 10.18
C ALA A 104 10.15 4.78 10.26
N LYS A 105 9.76 5.61 9.28
CA LYS A 105 9.98 7.08 9.33
C LYS A 105 9.16 7.74 10.43
N ARG A 106 7.87 7.41 10.55
CA ARG A 106 6.98 7.91 11.62
C ARG A 106 7.51 7.55 13.01
N LYS A 107 8.01 6.32 13.20
CA LYS A 107 8.60 5.88 14.47
C LYS A 107 9.82 6.73 14.84
N ARG A 108 10.76 6.93 13.90
CA ARG A 108 11.96 7.76 14.11
C ARG A 108 11.63 9.22 14.41
N ALA A 109 10.65 9.79 13.68
CA ALA A 109 10.20 11.16 13.95
C ALA A 109 9.66 11.31 15.37
N LYS A 110 8.88 10.32 15.86
CA LYS A 110 8.36 10.31 17.22
C LYS A 110 9.47 10.20 18.27
N GLU A 111 10.47 9.36 18.04
CA GLU A 111 11.63 9.21 18.94
C GLU A 111 12.43 10.52 19.03
N ASN A 112 12.71 11.17 17.89
CA ASN A 112 13.41 12.46 17.90
C ASN A 112 12.60 13.58 18.60
N SER A 113 11.28 13.60 18.44
CA SER A 113 10.41 14.56 19.15
C SER A 113 10.27 14.29 20.65
N MET A 114 10.72 13.12 21.14
CA MET A 114 10.75 12.81 22.57
C MET A 114 12.02 13.34 23.25
N ASP A 115 13.13 13.47 22.52
CA ASP A 115 14.38 14.06 23.04
C ASP A 115 14.29 15.59 23.21
N ASP A 116 13.38 16.27 22.49
CA ASP A 116 13.15 17.72 22.61
C ASP A 116 12.18 18.12 23.73
N LYS A 117 11.62 17.16 24.48
CA LYS A 117 10.83 17.48 25.68
C LYS A 117 11.76 17.66 26.87
N GLU A 118 12.25 18.89 27.03
CA GLU A 118 12.72 19.37 28.32
C GLU A 118 11.63 19.04 29.36
N TYR A 119 11.97 18.17 30.30
CA TYR A 119 11.12 17.89 31.45
C TYR A 119 10.95 19.21 32.19
N GLN A 120 9.84 19.90 31.95
CA GLN A 120 9.31 20.83 32.93
C GLN A 120 8.96 19.95 34.13
N VAL A 121 9.90 19.84 35.08
CA VAL A 121 9.62 19.35 36.42
C VAL A 121 8.61 20.35 36.98
N THR A 122 7.32 20.07 36.77
CA THR A 122 6.31 20.63 37.65
C THR A 122 6.63 20.06 39.01
N ASP A 123 7.27 20.87 39.84
CA ASP A 123 7.54 20.58 41.23
C ASP A 123 6.21 20.38 41.95
N ASP A 124 5.71 19.15 41.90
CA ASP A 124 4.52 18.68 42.59
C ASP A 124 4.81 18.45 44.09
N ARG A 125 5.85 19.11 44.65
CA ARG A 125 6.10 19.21 46.10
C ARG A 125 5.69 20.55 46.71
N LEU A 126 5.15 21.51 45.94
CA LEU A 126 4.59 22.75 46.51
C LEU A 126 3.11 22.62 46.96
N GLY A 127 2.49 21.45 46.78
CA GLY A 127 1.09 21.20 47.15
C GLY A 127 0.84 20.78 48.61
N PHE A 128 1.87 20.33 49.33
CA PHE A 128 1.74 19.87 50.72
C PHE A 128 2.06 20.97 51.76
N GLU A 129 3.05 21.82 51.49
CA GLU A 129 3.46 22.88 52.43
C GLU A 129 2.45 24.03 52.55
N LYS A 130 1.65 24.27 51.50
CA LYS A 130 0.56 25.27 51.55
C LYS A 130 -0.64 24.83 52.38
N LYS A 131 -0.88 23.51 52.50
CA LYS A 131 -1.96 22.95 53.33
C LYS A 131 -1.58 22.88 54.81
N LEU A 132 -0.29 22.76 55.14
CA LEU A 132 0.20 22.69 56.52
C LEU A 132 0.21 24.07 57.21
N ASN A 133 0.54 25.13 56.46
CA ASN A 133 0.61 26.51 56.98
C ASN A 133 -0.75 27.20 57.21
N LEU A 134 -1.88 26.56 56.87
CA LEU A 134 -3.23 27.11 57.10
C LEU A 134 -3.88 26.56 58.39
N VAL A 135 -3.35 25.48 58.98
CA VAL A 135 -3.98 24.78 60.11
C VAL A 135 -3.29 25.06 61.46
N MET A 136 -2.11 25.69 61.44
CA MET A 136 -1.29 25.96 62.63
C MET A 136 -0.95 27.45 62.75
N SER A 137 -1.93 28.29 63.05
CA SER A 137 -1.67 29.61 63.65
C SER A 137 -1.83 29.48 65.16
N PRO A 138 -0.78 29.71 65.98
CA PRO A 138 -0.94 29.83 67.43
C PRO A 138 -1.87 31.01 67.73
N THR A 139 -2.95 30.72 68.46
CA THR A 139 -3.77 31.70 69.17
C THR A 139 -2.87 32.56 70.06
N ILE A 140 -2.85 33.86 69.80
CA ILE A 140 -2.69 34.92 70.82
C ILE A 140 -3.69 36.02 70.47
#